data_AF-A0AAE1W0P1-F1
#
_entry.id   AF-A0AAE1W0P1-F1
#
_cell.length_a   1.000
_cell.length_b   1.000
_cell.length_c   1.000
_cell.angle_alpha   90.00
_cell.angle_beta   90.00
_cell.angle_gamma   90.00
#
_symmetry.space_group_name_H-M   'P 1'
#
loop_
_entity.id
_entity.type
_entity.pdbx_description
1 polymer ?
#
loop_
_entity_poly.entity_id
_entity_poly.type
_entity_poly.pdbx_seq_one_letter_code
_entity_poly.pdbx_strand_id
1 'polypeptide(L)'
;MRLGGQLLVVASSPATAKAILKTHDRVFSGRFLPSICYTIPGTLQSYTMRSTSTECSGMFEYANCIVMDLFSSLREVESKGKVRKEKVLMEMMEYLVEKEGEVVKLDDVLKVTVCNIFANVVASRNLLGYEGWGNGQMVKDLVDEIGKMMATPGLVDLFPVLRRVDFWGKRDGKILQRKVMCVWEGILKERRSRNGSSDNGRDFLDVLLENAFPDDHICFVLMV
;
A
#
# COMPACT_ATOMS: atom_id res chain seq x y z
N MET A 1 23.39 3.14 -17.47
CA MET A 1 23.38 1.67 -17.56
C MET A 1 22.16 1.22 -18.35
N ARG A 2 22.13 0.00 -18.90
CA ARG A 2 20.90 -0.58 -19.47
C ARG A 2 20.42 -1.72 -18.59
N LEU A 3 19.14 -1.70 -18.26
CA LEU A 3 18.46 -2.77 -17.53
C LEU A 3 17.45 -3.41 -18.49
N GLY A 4 17.82 -4.57 -19.05
CA GLY A 4 17.11 -5.13 -20.19
C GLY A 4 17.16 -4.21 -21.41
N GLY A 5 15.99 -3.83 -21.92
CA GLY A 5 15.82 -2.88 -23.02
C GLY A 5 15.71 -1.41 -22.58
N GLN A 6 15.71 -1.11 -21.27
CA GLN A 6 15.54 0.24 -20.76
C GLN A 6 16.87 0.93 -20.41
N LEU A 7 16.95 2.24 -20.65
CA LEU A 7 18.05 3.08 -20.19
C LEU A 7 17.79 3.49 -18.74
N LEU A 8 18.73 3.17 -17.85
CA LEU A 8 18.70 3.55 -16.44
C LEU A 8 19.86 4.50 -16.12
N VAL A 9 19.53 5.65 -15.53
CA VAL A 9 20.49 6.61 -14.99
C VAL A 9 20.50 6.45 -13.47
N VAL A 10 21.68 6.20 -12.90
CA VAL A 10 21.85 5.99 -11.45
C VAL A 10 22.58 7.19 -10.87
N ALA A 11 21.96 7.85 -9.90
CA ALA A 11 22.61 8.90 -9.11
C ALA A 11 23.34 8.26 -7.92
N SER A 12 24.65 8.05 -8.07
CA SER A 12 25.49 7.37 -7.08
C SER A 12 26.18 8.31 -6.09
N SER A 13 25.96 9.63 -6.18
CA SER A 13 26.54 10.62 -5.26
C SER A 13 25.49 11.52 -4.62
N PRO A 14 25.71 12.04 -3.40
CA PRO A 14 24.79 12.98 -2.76
C PRO A 14 24.56 14.25 -3.59
N ALA A 15 25.60 14.74 -4.27
CA ALA A 15 25.50 15.93 -5.12
C ALA A 15 24.58 15.69 -6.33
N THR A 16 24.73 14.55 -7.00
CA THR A 16 23.87 14.15 -8.13
C THR A 16 22.44 13.89 -7.67
N ALA A 17 22.26 13.23 -6.51
CA ALA A 17 20.94 12.99 -5.94
C ALA A 17 20.24 14.32 -5.58
N LYS A 18 20.96 15.29 -5.01
CA LYS A 18 20.44 16.63 -4.72
C LYS A 18 20.04 17.37 -6.01
N ALA A 19 20.85 17.28 -7.06
CA ALA A 19 20.54 17.93 -8.33
C ALA A 19 19.23 17.37 -8.93
N ILE A 20 19.04 16.05 -8.90
CA ILE A 20 17.85 15.39 -9.44
C ILE A 20 16.61 15.62 -8.56
N LEU A 21 16.73 15.41 -7.25
CA LEU A 21 15.58 15.40 -6.33
C LEU A 21 15.23 16.76 -5.72
N LYS A 22 16.06 17.79 -5.88
CA LYS A 22 15.79 19.14 -5.36
C LYS A 22 15.93 20.27 -6.38
N THR A 23 17.00 20.26 -7.19
CA THR A 23 17.27 21.37 -8.12
C THR A 23 16.43 21.26 -9.39
N HIS A 24 16.20 20.03 -9.86
CA HIS A 24 15.42 19.74 -11.06
C HIS A 24 14.27 18.75 -10.76
N ASP A 25 13.76 18.79 -9.53
CA ASP A 25 12.70 17.92 -9.03
C ASP A 25 11.44 17.96 -9.90
N ARG A 26 11.04 19.14 -10.38
CA ARG A 26 9.88 19.30 -11.26
C ARG A 26 10.02 18.51 -12.56
N VAL A 27 11.23 18.40 -13.11
CA VAL A 27 11.53 17.68 -14.37
C VAL A 27 11.62 16.17 -14.12
N PHE A 28 12.20 15.76 -12.99
CA PHE A 28 12.41 14.36 -12.63
C PHE A 28 11.34 13.81 -11.68
N SER A 29 10.19 14.47 -11.59
CA SER A 29 9.07 14.09 -10.71
C SER A 29 8.29 12.88 -11.23
N GLY A 30 8.41 12.56 -12.52
CA GLY A 30 7.78 11.40 -13.13
C GLY A 30 8.29 10.10 -12.50
N ARG A 31 7.38 9.19 -12.12
CA ARG A 31 7.76 7.90 -11.53
C ARG A 31 7.68 6.78 -12.56
N PHE A 32 8.61 5.84 -12.44
CA PHE A 32 8.48 4.56 -13.12
C PHE A 32 7.39 3.73 -12.42
N LEU A 33 6.40 3.28 -13.19
CA LEU A 33 5.35 2.38 -12.72
C LEU A 33 5.67 0.96 -13.21
N PRO A 34 5.83 -0.01 -12.30
CA PRO A 34 5.93 -1.42 -12.66
C PRO A 34 4.70 -1.90 -13.45
N SER A 35 4.89 -2.92 -14.28
CA SER A 35 3.88 -3.45 -15.20
C SER A 35 2.63 -3.90 -14.46
N ILE A 36 2.79 -4.44 -13.25
CA ILE A 36 1.69 -4.88 -12.38
C ILE A 36 0.72 -3.74 -12.03
N CYS A 37 1.21 -2.49 -11.90
CA CYS A 37 0.33 -1.35 -11.69
C CYS A 37 -0.60 -1.14 -12.89
N TYR A 38 -0.18 -1.48 -14.11
CA TYR A 38 -1.05 -1.41 -15.29
C TYR A 38 -2.02 -2.59 -15.41
N THR A 39 -1.81 -3.68 -14.67
CA THR A 39 -2.62 -4.89 -14.78
C THR A 39 -3.73 -4.97 -13.74
N ILE A 40 -3.57 -4.30 -12.61
CA ILE A 40 -4.61 -4.14 -11.59
C ILE A 40 -5.67 -3.14 -12.11
N PRO A 41 -6.94 -3.54 -12.29
CA PRO A 41 -7.99 -2.65 -12.77
C PRO A 41 -8.19 -1.42 -11.86
N GLY A 42 -8.45 -0.25 -12.45
CA GLY A 42 -8.68 0.99 -11.69
C GLY A 42 -7.40 1.69 -11.21
N THR A 43 -6.24 1.05 -11.25
CA THR A 43 -4.96 1.61 -10.82
C THR A 43 -4.59 2.90 -11.54
N LEU A 44 -4.68 2.93 -12.87
CA LEU A 44 -4.43 4.14 -13.65
C LEU A 44 -5.47 5.24 -13.43
N GLN A 45 -6.61 4.88 -12.86
CA GLN A 45 -7.68 5.82 -12.52
C GLN A 45 -7.59 6.35 -11.09
N SER A 46 -6.78 5.72 -10.25
CA SER A 46 -6.49 6.20 -8.91
C SER A 46 -5.75 7.53 -8.93
N TYR A 47 -6.15 8.42 -8.03
CA TYR A 47 -5.51 9.71 -7.80
C TYR A 47 -4.02 9.59 -7.45
N THR A 48 -3.61 8.53 -6.73
CA THR A 48 -2.20 8.33 -6.32
C THR A 48 -1.30 7.85 -7.45
N MET A 49 -1.85 7.26 -8.52
CA MET A 49 -1.07 6.74 -9.66
C MET A 49 -1.23 7.63 -10.89
N ARG A 50 -2.36 8.30 -11.06
CA ARG A 50 -2.52 9.34 -12.08
C ARG A 50 -1.55 10.50 -11.82
N SER A 51 -1.24 10.77 -10.55
CA SER A 51 -0.22 11.73 -10.20
C SER A 51 1.19 11.29 -10.66
N THR A 52 1.45 9.98 -10.77
CA THR A 52 2.75 9.48 -11.24
C THR A 52 2.91 9.45 -12.76
N SER A 53 1.87 9.81 -13.52
CA SER A 53 1.93 9.84 -14.98
C SER A 53 2.90 10.90 -15.50
N THR A 54 3.49 10.64 -16.67
CA THR A 54 4.56 11.45 -17.30
C THR A 54 4.18 12.91 -17.58
N GLU A 55 2.92 13.27 -17.41
CA GLU A 55 2.43 14.64 -17.54
C GLU A 55 2.06 15.18 -16.16
N CYS A 56 2.94 16.01 -15.61
CA CYS A 56 2.64 16.91 -14.49
C CYS A 56 1.64 17.97 -14.98
N SER A 57 0.40 17.56 -15.23
CA SER A 57 -0.74 18.43 -15.52
C SER A 57 -1.29 18.99 -14.22
N GLY A 58 -2.05 20.08 -14.25
CA GLY A 58 -2.68 20.66 -13.05
C GLY A 58 -3.58 19.69 -12.26
N MET A 59 -3.95 18.55 -12.86
CA MET A 59 -4.64 17.45 -12.19
C MET A 59 -3.75 16.69 -11.17
N PHE A 60 -2.42 16.69 -11.36
CA PHE A 60 -1.41 16.21 -10.39
C PHE A 60 -1.43 17.02 -9.11
N GLU A 61 -1.44 18.35 -9.26
CA GLU A 61 -1.41 19.30 -8.17
C GLU A 61 -2.72 19.22 -7.39
N TYR A 62 -3.87 19.12 -8.08
CA TYR A 62 -5.17 18.90 -7.45
C TYR A 62 -5.29 17.55 -6.71
N ALA A 63 -4.85 16.44 -7.32
CA ALA A 63 -4.88 15.12 -6.69
C ALA A 63 -3.94 15.04 -5.48
N ASN A 64 -2.74 15.64 -5.57
CA ASN A 64 -1.85 15.75 -4.43
C ASN A 64 -2.38 16.71 -3.37
N CYS A 65 -3.07 17.80 -3.73
CA CYS A 65 -3.75 18.65 -2.74
C CYS A 65 -4.82 17.86 -1.99
N ILE A 66 -5.70 17.11 -2.68
CA ILE A 66 -6.70 16.27 -2.01
C ILE A 66 -6.03 15.23 -1.12
N VAL A 67 -4.99 14.56 -1.61
CA VAL A 67 -4.26 13.55 -0.83
C VAL A 67 -3.53 14.19 0.36
N MET A 68 -2.90 15.35 0.19
CA MET A 68 -2.23 16.10 1.26
C MET A 68 -3.21 16.72 2.25
N ASP A 69 -4.39 17.14 1.79
CA ASP A 69 -5.50 17.60 2.63
C ASP A 69 -6.11 16.43 3.40
N LEU A 70 -6.17 15.25 2.77
CA LEU A 70 -6.46 14.00 3.45
C LEU A 70 -5.42 13.78 4.54
N PHE A 71 -4.11 13.82 4.21
CA PHE A 71 -3.01 13.66 5.17
C PHE A 71 -2.98 14.73 6.27
N SER A 72 -3.41 15.96 6.01
CA SER A 72 -3.47 17.02 7.02
C SER A 72 -4.62 16.79 8.00
N SER A 73 -5.75 16.25 7.53
CA SER A 73 -6.84 15.75 8.39
C SER A 73 -6.43 14.53 9.24
N LEU A 74 -5.35 13.83 8.85
CA LEU A 74 -4.78 12.71 9.60
C LEU A 74 -3.89 13.13 10.76
N ARG A 75 -3.64 14.41 11.03
CA ARG A 75 -2.80 14.80 12.17
C ARG A 75 -3.36 14.30 13.50
N GLU A 76 -4.69 14.26 13.62
CA GLU A 76 -5.39 13.62 14.75
C GLU A 76 -5.28 12.08 14.71
N VAL A 77 -5.39 11.47 13.52
CA VAL A 77 -5.20 10.03 13.30
C VAL A 77 -3.75 9.60 13.62
N GLU A 78 -2.76 10.45 13.36
CA GLU A 78 -1.34 10.23 13.61
C GLU A 78 -1.05 10.17 15.11
N SER A 79 -1.64 11.09 15.88
CA SER A 79 -1.52 11.12 17.34
C SER A 79 -2.06 9.83 17.99
N LYS A 80 -3.22 9.34 17.54
CA LYS A 80 -3.81 8.07 18.00
C LYS A 80 -3.10 6.86 17.39
N GLY A 81 -2.55 7.01 16.19
CA GLY A 81 -1.79 6.00 15.49
C GLY A 81 -0.53 5.59 16.25
N LYS A 82 0.11 6.51 16.99
CA LYS A 82 1.25 6.19 17.85
C LYS A 82 0.87 5.20 18.97
N VAL A 83 -0.21 5.48 19.69
CA VAL A 83 -0.72 4.60 20.75
C VAL A 83 -1.11 3.24 20.20
N ARG A 84 -1.76 3.20 19.03
CA ARG A 84 -2.13 1.94 18.37
C ARG A 84 -0.91 1.14 17.91
N LYS A 85 0.15 1.80 17.42
CA LYS A 85 1.43 1.17 17.08
C LYS A 85 2.09 0.56 18.31
N GLU A 86 2.16 1.32 19.40
CA GLU A 86 2.73 0.84 20.67
C GLU A 86 1.99 -0.40 21.17
N LYS A 87 0.64 -0.40 21.10
CA LYS A 87 -0.15 -1.59 21.45
C LYS A 87 0.24 -2.83 20.63
N VAL A 88 0.34 -2.72 19.31
CA VAL A 88 0.71 -3.87 18.44
C VAL A 88 2.13 -4.35 18.72
N LEU A 89 3.04 -3.44 19.06
CA LEU A 89 4.40 -3.79 19.47
C LEU A 89 4.43 -4.50 20.83
N MET A 90 3.60 -4.08 21.79
CA MET A 90 3.44 -4.79 23.06
C MET A 90 2.91 -6.21 22.85
N GLU A 91 1.88 -6.39 22.01
CA GLU A 91 1.36 -7.71 21.65
C GLU A 91 2.43 -8.61 20.99
N MET A 92 3.30 -8.03 20.15
CA MET A 92 4.45 -8.74 19.58
C MET A 92 5.44 -9.18 20.67
N MET A 93 5.74 -8.29 21.61
CA MET A 93 6.68 -8.59 22.70
C MET A 93 6.10 -9.66 23.64
N GLU A 94 4.82 -9.58 23.98
CA GLU A 94 4.11 -10.59 24.77
C GLU A 94 4.18 -11.97 24.11
N TYR A 95 3.93 -12.04 22.80
CA TYR A 95 4.06 -13.28 22.04
C TYR A 95 5.49 -13.85 22.06
N LEU A 96 6.51 -13.01 21.95
CA LEU A 96 7.91 -13.45 21.98
C LEU A 96 8.33 -13.93 23.38
N VAL A 97 7.83 -13.29 24.44
CA VAL A 97 8.06 -13.71 25.83
C VAL A 97 7.38 -15.06 26.10
N GLU A 98 6.15 -15.26 25.62
CA GLU A 98 5.45 -16.54 25.74
C GLU A 98 6.18 -17.69 25.02
N LYS A 99 6.94 -17.36 23.97
CA LYS A 99 7.73 -18.30 23.18
C LYS A 99 9.19 -18.42 23.64
N GLU A 100 9.50 -17.99 24.86
CA GLU A 100 10.84 -18.11 25.42
C GLU A 100 11.32 -19.58 25.41
N GLY A 101 12.48 -19.82 24.81
CA GLY A 101 13.05 -21.17 24.66
C GLY A 101 12.56 -21.96 23.44
N GLU A 102 11.60 -21.43 22.66
CA GLU A 102 11.13 -22.04 21.41
C GLU A 102 11.82 -21.43 20.17
N VAL A 103 11.92 -22.20 19.09
CA VAL A 103 12.39 -21.69 17.79
C VAL A 103 11.22 -21.03 17.05
N VAL A 104 11.28 -19.71 16.93
CA VAL A 104 10.26 -18.91 16.23
C VAL A 104 10.79 -18.38 14.90
N LYS A 105 9.93 -18.38 13.87
CA LYS A 105 10.24 -17.72 12.59
C LYS A 105 9.99 -16.22 12.70
N LEU A 106 11.08 -15.46 12.90
CA LEU A 106 10.99 -14.00 13.05
C LEU A 106 10.37 -13.29 11.84
N ASP A 107 10.59 -13.79 10.63
CA ASP A 107 9.99 -13.24 9.40
C ASP A 107 8.45 -13.22 9.47
N ASP A 108 7.84 -14.33 9.93
CA ASP A 108 6.39 -14.44 10.04
C ASP A 108 5.84 -13.50 11.13
N VAL A 109 6.56 -13.36 12.25
CA VAL A 109 6.20 -12.45 13.34
C VAL A 109 6.24 -11.00 12.84
N LEU A 110 7.33 -10.59 12.19
CA LEU A 110 7.50 -9.23 11.68
C LEU A 110 6.45 -8.89 10.62
N LYS A 111 6.13 -9.82 9.71
CA LYS A 111 5.05 -9.63 8.73
C LYS A 111 3.71 -9.39 9.40
N VAL A 112 3.37 -10.18 10.41
CA VAL A 112 2.13 -10.00 11.20
C VAL A 112 2.13 -8.64 11.88
N THR A 113 3.22 -8.27 12.55
CA THR A 113 3.34 -6.98 13.25
C THR A 113 3.19 -5.80 12.30
N VAL A 114 3.90 -5.80 11.17
CA VAL A 114 3.82 -4.70 10.18
C VAL A 114 2.42 -4.61 9.57
N CYS A 115 1.80 -5.75 9.24
CA CYS A 115 0.44 -5.78 8.73
C CYS A 115 -0.57 -5.24 9.75
N ASN A 116 -0.45 -5.63 11.02
CA ASN A 116 -1.31 -5.15 12.10
C ASN A 116 -1.09 -3.67 12.40
N ILE A 117 0.15 -3.17 12.35
CA ILE A 117 0.43 -1.72 12.45
C ILE A 117 -0.29 -0.96 11.34
N PHE A 118 -0.15 -1.41 10.09
CA PHE A 118 -0.82 -0.79 8.95
C PHE A 118 -2.35 -0.82 9.12
N ALA A 119 -2.91 -1.98 9.44
CA ALA A 119 -4.35 -2.14 9.64
C ALA A 119 -4.90 -1.31 10.81
N ASN A 120 -4.13 -1.11 11.88
CA ASN A 120 -4.53 -0.24 12.98
C ASN A 120 -4.49 1.24 12.64
N VAL A 121 -3.53 1.66 11.81
CA VAL A 121 -3.48 3.04 11.31
C VAL A 121 -4.67 3.29 10.38
N VAL A 122 -4.97 2.32 9.51
CA VAL A 122 -6.01 2.44 8.49
C VAL A 122 -7.43 2.31 9.07
N ALA A 123 -7.67 1.24 9.84
CA ALA A 123 -9.00 0.82 10.28
C ALA A 123 -9.07 0.48 11.78
N SER A 124 -8.07 0.87 12.57
CA SER A 124 -8.06 0.71 14.04
C SER A 124 -8.27 -0.73 14.52
N ARG A 125 -7.83 -1.72 13.74
CA ARG A 125 -8.02 -3.16 14.00
C ARG A 125 -6.80 -3.97 13.61
N ASN A 126 -6.56 -5.05 14.35
CA ASN A 126 -5.64 -6.12 13.93
C ASN A 126 -6.34 -6.99 12.88
N LEU A 127 -5.63 -7.32 11.80
CA LEU A 127 -6.11 -8.28 10.78
C LEU A 127 -5.59 -9.69 11.03
N LEU A 128 -4.47 -9.81 11.74
CA LEU A 128 -3.74 -11.06 11.95
C LEU A 128 -3.53 -11.31 13.45
N GLY A 129 -3.71 -12.56 13.86
CA GLY A 129 -3.23 -13.04 15.16
C GLY A 129 -1.80 -13.59 15.04
N TYR A 130 -1.03 -13.50 16.12
CA TYR A 130 0.29 -14.13 16.21
C TYR A 130 0.19 -15.65 16.34
N GLU A 131 -0.83 -16.14 17.07
CA GLU A 131 -1.22 -17.55 17.10
C GLU A 131 -2.31 -17.80 16.06
N GLY A 132 -1.92 -18.40 14.94
CA GLY A 132 -2.82 -18.55 13.80
C GLY A 132 -3.93 -19.57 14.04
N TRP A 133 -5.19 -19.14 13.95
CA TRP A 133 -6.26 -19.98 13.36
C TRP A 133 -7.44 -19.11 12.90
N GLY A 134 -7.61 -18.99 11.57
CA GLY A 134 -8.73 -18.27 10.94
C GLY A 134 -8.38 -17.68 9.58
N ASN A 135 -9.10 -16.62 9.18
CA ASN A 135 -8.87 -15.84 7.94
C ASN A 135 -7.46 -15.24 7.80
N GLY A 136 -6.62 -15.35 8.83
CA GLY A 136 -5.26 -14.80 8.83
C GLY A 136 -4.31 -15.45 7.84
N GLN A 137 -4.52 -16.72 7.44
CA GLN A 137 -3.66 -17.36 6.44
C GLN A 137 -3.85 -16.71 5.05
N MET A 138 -5.09 -16.41 4.67
CA MET A 138 -5.39 -15.73 3.40
C MET A 138 -4.74 -14.34 3.34
N VAL A 139 -4.77 -13.59 4.45
CA VAL A 139 -4.13 -12.27 4.55
C VAL A 139 -2.61 -12.39 4.49
N LYS A 140 -2.01 -13.37 5.18
CA LYS A 140 -0.56 -13.65 5.09
C LYS A 140 -0.12 -14.00 3.67
N ASP A 141 -0.82 -14.92 3.01
CA ASP A 141 -0.53 -15.33 1.64
C ASP A 141 -0.64 -14.13 0.68
N LEU A 142 -1.61 -13.26 0.91
CA LEU A 142 -1.78 -12.03 0.13
C LEU A 142 -0.63 -11.04 0.35
N VAL A 143 -0.18 -10.84 1.59
CA VAL A 143 0.98 -9.98 1.89
C VAL A 143 2.24 -10.51 1.22
N ASP A 144 2.47 -11.82 1.25
CA ASP A 144 3.60 -12.46 0.57
C ASP A 144 3.51 -12.33 -0.96
N GLU A 145 2.31 -12.48 -1.52
CA GLU A 145 2.05 -12.33 -2.95
C GLU A 145 2.31 -10.89 -3.41
N ILE A 146 1.79 -9.89 -2.69
CA ILE A 146 2.05 -8.47 -2.94
C ILE A 146 3.56 -8.18 -2.83
N GLY A 147 4.21 -8.65 -1.76
CA GLY A 147 5.64 -8.44 -1.53
C GLY A 147 6.50 -8.99 -2.68
N LYS A 148 6.21 -10.22 -3.14
CA LYS A 148 6.91 -10.84 -4.28
C LYS A 148 6.67 -10.08 -5.59
N MET A 149 5.43 -9.66 -5.83
CA MET A 149 5.07 -8.89 -7.04
C MET A 149 5.72 -7.51 -7.07
N MET A 150 5.84 -6.83 -5.92
CA MET A 150 6.44 -5.50 -5.83
C MET A 150 7.98 -5.55 -5.87
N ALA A 151 8.59 -6.59 -5.30
CA ALA A 151 10.05 -6.73 -5.26
C ALA A 151 10.66 -7.20 -6.59
N THR A 152 9.89 -7.86 -7.45
CA THR A 152 10.40 -8.46 -8.68
C THR A 152 9.93 -7.67 -9.91
N PRO A 153 10.79 -6.88 -10.58
CA PRO A 153 10.41 -6.24 -11.82
C PRO A 153 10.10 -7.31 -12.87
N GLY A 154 8.93 -7.21 -13.49
CA GLY A 154 8.47 -8.19 -14.47
C GLY A 154 9.32 -8.14 -15.76
N LEU A 155 9.27 -9.20 -16.56
CA LEU A 155 9.98 -9.21 -17.86
C LEU A 155 9.52 -8.06 -18.79
N VAL A 156 8.26 -7.65 -18.66
CA VAL A 156 7.66 -6.52 -19.38
C VAL A 156 8.23 -5.18 -18.93
N ASP A 157 8.63 -5.06 -17.66
CA ASP A 157 9.31 -3.87 -17.13
C ASP A 157 10.70 -3.72 -17.75
N LEU A 158 11.39 -4.84 -17.94
CA LEU A 158 12.71 -4.86 -18.57
C LEU A 158 12.64 -4.68 -20.09
N PHE A 159 11.59 -5.21 -20.75
CA PHE A 159 11.42 -5.16 -22.20
C PHE A 159 10.00 -4.70 -22.58
N PRO A 160 9.79 -3.37 -22.72
CA PRO A 160 8.47 -2.80 -23.02
C PRO A 160 7.81 -3.31 -24.31
N VAL A 161 8.60 -3.84 -25.25
CA VAL A 161 8.09 -4.50 -26.48
C VAL A 161 7.15 -5.67 -26.14
N LEU A 162 7.38 -6.36 -25.03
CA LEU A 162 6.57 -7.50 -24.60
C LEU A 162 5.20 -7.10 -24.02
N ARG A 163 4.98 -5.81 -23.74
CA ARG A 163 3.73 -5.29 -23.15
C ARG A 163 2.48 -5.60 -23.99
N ARG A 164 2.64 -5.77 -25.31
CA ARG A 164 1.53 -6.09 -26.23
C ARG A 164 1.05 -7.54 -26.12
N VAL A 165 1.84 -8.43 -25.52
CA VAL A 165 1.60 -9.88 -25.46
C VAL A 165 1.36 -10.37 -24.03
N ASP A 166 1.42 -9.46 -23.04
CA ASP A 166 1.26 -9.81 -21.62
C ASP A 166 -0.22 -9.96 -21.23
N PHE A 167 -0.77 -11.13 -21.53
CA PHE A 167 -2.11 -11.53 -21.11
C PHE A 167 -2.15 -12.06 -19.67
N TRP A 168 -1.02 -12.59 -19.17
CA TRP A 168 -0.92 -13.24 -17.87
C TRP A 168 -0.92 -12.23 -16.74
N GLY A 169 -0.16 -11.13 -16.86
CA GLY A 169 -0.13 -10.09 -15.83
C GLY A 169 -1.51 -9.48 -15.53
N LYS A 170 -2.37 -9.32 -16.54
CA LYS A 170 -3.77 -8.82 -16.39
C LYS A 170 -4.66 -9.76 -15.60
N ARG A 171 -4.46 -11.08 -15.74
CA ARG A 171 -5.20 -12.07 -14.96
C ARG A 171 -4.79 -12.00 -13.49
N ASP A 172 -3.50 -11.92 -13.22
CA ASP A 172 -2.95 -11.90 -11.87
C ASP A 172 -3.34 -10.61 -11.14
N GLY A 173 -3.26 -9.46 -11.81
CA GLY A 173 -3.72 -8.19 -11.24
C GLY A 173 -5.20 -8.19 -10.83
N LYS A 174 -6.07 -8.83 -11.61
CA LYS A 174 -7.50 -9.01 -11.25
C LYS A 174 -7.72 -9.96 -10.07
N ILE A 175 -6.91 -11.02 -9.98
CA ILE A 175 -6.98 -11.95 -8.85
C ILE A 175 -6.53 -11.24 -7.58
N LEU A 176 -5.42 -10.50 -7.65
CA LEU A 176 -4.88 -9.72 -6.55
C LEU A 176 -5.88 -8.68 -6.05
N GLN A 177 -6.46 -7.90 -6.96
CA GLN A 177 -7.49 -6.91 -6.61
C GLN A 177 -8.66 -7.55 -5.85
N ARG A 178 -9.16 -8.70 -6.32
CA ARG A 178 -10.26 -9.40 -5.65
C ARG A 178 -9.88 -9.91 -4.27
N LYS A 179 -8.66 -10.43 -4.09
CA LYS A 179 -8.18 -10.87 -2.77
C LYS A 179 -8.11 -9.70 -1.80
N VAL A 180 -7.55 -8.57 -2.21
CA VAL A 180 -7.50 -7.35 -1.39
C VAL A 180 -8.91 -6.87 -1.05
N MET A 181 -9.79 -6.77 -2.04
CA MET A 181 -11.19 -6.40 -1.81
C MET A 181 -11.85 -7.32 -0.79
N CYS A 182 -11.65 -8.64 -0.90
CA CYS A 182 -12.23 -9.60 0.04
C CYS A 182 -11.76 -9.39 1.48
N VAL A 183 -10.50 -9.00 1.70
CA VAL A 183 -9.97 -8.68 3.04
C VAL A 183 -10.65 -7.44 3.63
N TRP A 184 -10.87 -6.40 2.82
CA TRP A 184 -11.41 -5.12 3.28
C TRP A 184 -12.94 -5.02 3.22
N GLU A 185 -13.61 -5.84 2.40
CA GLU A 185 -15.06 -5.76 2.13
C GLU A 185 -15.89 -5.89 3.41
N GLY A 186 -15.50 -6.80 4.31
CA GLY A 186 -16.17 -6.95 5.60
C GLY A 186 -16.09 -5.68 6.45
N ILE A 187 -14.90 -5.06 6.52
CA ILE A 187 -14.64 -3.84 7.28
C ILE A 187 -15.39 -2.66 6.65
N LEU A 188 -15.36 -2.53 5.32
CA LEU A 188 -16.04 -1.48 4.58
C LEU A 188 -17.56 -1.54 4.75
N LYS A 189 -18.15 -2.74 4.60
CA LYS A 189 -19.60 -2.94 4.79
C LYS A 189 -20.04 -2.63 6.22
N GLU A 190 -19.27 -3.05 7.22
CA GLU A 190 -19.55 -2.75 8.61
C GLU A 190 -19.47 -1.24 8.91
N ARG A 191 -18.47 -0.55 8.36
CA ARG A 191 -18.32 0.90 8.55
C ARG A 191 -19.42 1.70 7.85
N ARG A 192 -19.80 1.29 6.64
CA ARG A 192 -20.84 1.97 5.85
C ARG A 192 -22.23 1.80 6.48
N SER A 193 -22.52 0.64 7.08
CA SER A 193 -23.78 0.43 7.82
C SER A 193 -23.87 1.23 9.13
N ARG A 194 -22.73 1.67 9.66
CA ARG A 194 -22.60 2.50 10.87
C ARG A 194 -22.40 4.00 10.58
N ASN A 195 -22.69 4.46 9.36
CA ASN A 195 -22.46 5.85 8.91
C ASN A 195 -21.01 6.35 9.13
N GLY A 196 -20.01 5.49 8.94
CA GLY A 196 -18.59 5.88 9.02
C GLY A 196 -18.06 6.07 10.46
N SER A 197 -18.75 5.53 11.46
CA SER A 197 -18.29 5.62 12.87
C SER A 197 -17.47 4.40 13.30
N SER A 198 -16.23 4.67 13.72
CA SER A 198 -15.35 3.76 14.45
C SER A 198 -15.57 3.90 15.96
N ASP A 199 -15.79 2.77 16.65
CA ASP A 199 -15.92 2.71 18.12
C ASP A 199 -14.61 3.15 18.84
N ASN A 200 -13.47 3.05 18.14
CA ASN A 200 -12.12 3.40 18.63
C ASN A 200 -11.67 4.81 18.17
N GLY A 201 -12.61 5.65 17.77
CA GLY A 201 -12.39 7.00 17.26
C GLY A 201 -11.91 7.04 15.80
N ARG A 202 -12.00 8.24 15.21
CA ARG A 202 -11.72 8.53 13.79
C ARG A 202 -10.38 7.94 13.32
N ASP A 203 -10.42 7.24 12.19
CA ASP A 203 -9.22 6.72 11.51
C ASP A 203 -9.21 7.03 10.01
N PHE A 204 -8.18 6.56 9.31
CA PHE A 204 -7.96 6.86 7.89
C PHE A 204 -9.13 6.41 7.02
N LEU A 205 -9.72 5.25 7.34
CA LEU A 205 -10.84 4.71 6.59
C LEU A 205 -12.11 5.55 6.78
N ASP A 206 -12.34 6.08 7.99
CA ASP A 206 -13.45 7.00 8.24
C ASP A 206 -13.33 8.27 7.39
N VAL A 207 -12.12 8.84 7.29
CA VAL A 207 -11.85 10.01 6.45
C VAL A 207 -12.14 9.71 4.98
N LEU A 208 -11.76 8.54 4.48
CA LEU A 208 -12.05 8.14 3.09
C LEU A 208 -13.55 7.94 2.85
N LEU A 209 -14.27 7.36 3.80
CA LEU A 209 -15.72 7.14 3.67
C LEU A 209 -16.51 8.45 3.74
N GLU A 210 -16.13 9.39 4.61
CA GLU A 210 -16.73 10.73 4.71
C GLU A 210 -16.61 11.53 3.40
N ASN A 211 -15.51 11.36 2.67
CA ASN A 211 -15.28 11.97 1.37
C ASN A 211 -15.95 11.20 0.21
N ALA A 212 -16.83 10.23 0.51
CA ALA A 212 -17.60 9.46 -0.45
C ALA A 212 -16.75 8.71 -1.51
N PHE A 213 -15.54 8.28 -1.15
CA PHE A 213 -14.75 7.43 -2.04
C PHE A 213 -15.46 6.08 -2.25
N PRO A 214 -15.55 5.58 -3.50
CA PRO A 214 -16.07 4.25 -3.77
C PRO A 214 -15.11 3.18 -3.24
N ASP A 215 -15.65 2.03 -2.82
CA ASP A 215 -14.90 0.97 -2.11
C ASP A 215 -13.70 0.46 -2.90
N ASP A 216 -13.83 0.41 -4.21
CA ASP A 216 -12.82 0.04 -5.19
C ASP A 216 -11.66 1.05 -5.27
N HIS A 217 -11.91 2.34 -5.08
CA HIS A 217 -10.87 3.36 -4.96
C HIS A 217 -10.20 3.34 -3.57
N ILE A 218 -10.97 3.07 -2.51
CA ILE A 218 -10.43 2.92 -1.15
C ILE A 218 -9.45 1.75 -1.11
N CYS A 219 -9.86 0.58 -1.60
CA CYS A 219 -8.99 -0.60 -1.67
C CYS A 219 -7.71 -0.33 -2.46
N PHE A 220 -7.78 0.52 -3.49
CA PHE A 220 -6.60 0.92 -4.24
C PHE A 220 -5.64 1.79 -3.43
N VAL A 221 -6.14 2.81 -2.73
CA VAL A 221 -5.31 3.64 -1.84
C VAL A 221 -4.64 2.79 -0.76
N LEU A 222 -5.28 1.72 -0.32
CA LEU A 222 -4.75 0.78 0.67
C LEU A 222 -3.76 -0.25 0.12
N MET A 223 -3.56 -0.33 -1.21
CA MET A 223 -2.56 -1.20 -1.85
C MET A 223 -1.22 -0.52 -2.12
N VAL A 224 -1.15 0.82 -2.02
CA VAL A 224 0.01 1.65 -2.35
C VAL A 224 0.69 2.13 -1.07
#